data_AF-A0A7S0YWX3-F1
#
_entry.id   AF-A0A7S0YWX3-F1
#
_cell.length_a   1.000
_cell.length_b   1.000
_cell.length_c   1.000
_cell.angle_alpha   90.00
_cell.angle_beta   90.00
_cell.angle_gamma   90.00
#
_symmetry.space_group_name_H-M   'P 1'
#
loop_
_entity.id
_entity.type
_entity.pdbx_description
1 polymer ?
#
loop_
_entity_poly.entity_id
_entity_poly.type
_entity_poly.pdbx_seq_one_letter_code
_entity_poly.pdbx_strand_id
1 'polypeptide(L)'
;DERFDDRDRGFSLQFAAFWVFQAVWVMAVSSPVVLLNSQCQAMANVPLGAADWAGFGVFALGLVIEAVSDQQKFAFRNNPANKGKWCAVGLWSVSRHPNYFGEIILWWGVYVT
;
A
#
# COMPACT_ATOMS: atom_id res chain seq x y z
N ASP A 1 10.39 13.01 8.47
CA ASP A 1 9.57 13.77 7.52
C ASP A 1 9.32 15.09 8.21
N GLU A 2 9.97 16.18 7.78
CA GLU A 2 10.07 17.44 8.56
C GLU A 2 8.69 18.01 8.94
N ARG A 3 7.63 17.61 8.23
CA ARG A 3 6.23 17.94 8.51
C ARG A 3 5.78 17.59 9.93
N PHE A 4 6.38 16.60 10.58
CA PHE A 4 5.97 16.14 11.91
C PHE A 4 7.00 16.45 13.01
N ASP A 5 8.14 17.07 12.68
CA ASP A 5 9.19 17.40 13.66
C ASP A 5 8.68 18.32 14.79
N ASP A 6 7.73 19.23 14.50
CA ASP A 6 7.11 20.09 15.52
C ASP A 6 6.14 19.33 16.44
N ARG A 7 5.64 18.16 15.99
CA ARG A 7 4.64 17.34 16.68
C ARG A 7 5.27 16.16 17.44
N ASP A 8 6.59 15.98 17.33
CA ASP A 8 7.40 14.93 17.98
C ASP A 8 7.75 15.24 19.45
N ARG A 9 7.19 16.31 20.04
CA ARG A 9 7.34 16.62 21.48
C ARG A 9 6.32 15.85 22.33
N GLY A 10 6.45 14.53 22.39
CA GLY A 10 5.69 13.64 23.28
C GLY A 10 4.34 13.16 22.73
N PHE A 11 3.82 12.08 23.31
CA PHE A 11 2.54 11.46 22.91
C PHE A 11 1.37 12.42 23.22
N SER A 12 1.08 13.32 22.28
CA SER A 12 -0.01 14.28 22.43
C SER A 12 -1.36 13.60 22.19
N LEU A 13 -2.34 13.85 23.07
CA LEU A 13 -3.71 13.35 22.89
C LEU A 13 -4.32 13.77 21.54
N GLN A 14 -3.86 14.90 20.99
CA GLN A 14 -4.27 15.38 19.66
C GLN A 14 -3.78 14.45 18.53
N PHE A 15 -2.54 13.96 18.62
CA PHE A 15 -2.02 12.99 17.67
C PHE A 15 -2.76 11.66 17.78
N ALA A 16 -3.00 11.16 19.01
CA ALA A 16 -3.78 9.95 19.23
C ALA A 16 -5.21 10.08 18.69
N ALA A 17 -5.90 11.19 18.95
CA ALA A 17 -7.25 11.44 18.45
C ALA A 17 -7.31 11.47 16.91
N PHE A 18 -6.31 12.08 16.26
CA PHE A 18 -6.19 12.07 14.80
C PHE A 18 -6.10 10.64 14.25
N TRP A 19 -5.25 9.79 14.84
CA TRP A 19 -5.11 8.40 14.41
C TRP A 19 -6.35 7.54 14.69
N VAL A 20 -7.01 7.72 15.84
CA VAL A 20 -8.26 7.02 16.15
C VAL A 20 -9.35 7.40 15.16
N PHE A 21 -9.48 8.69 14.82
CA PHE A 21 -10.41 9.14 13.80
C PHE A 21 -10.12 8.50 12.43
N GLN A 22 -8.85 8.45 12.01
CA GLN A 22 -8.45 7.77 10.77
C GLN A 22 -8.80 6.28 10.79
N ALA A 23 -8.54 5.59 11.91
CA ALA A 23 -8.87 4.16 12.05
C ALA A 23 -10.39 3.91 11.96
N VAL A 24 -11.20 4.74 12.64
CA VAL A 24 -12.67 4.67 12.55
C VAL A 24 -13.15 4.95 11.13
N TRP A 25 -12.57 5.94 10.46
CA TRP A 25 -12.90 6.27 9.07
C TRP A 25 -12.59 5.11 8.11
N VAL A 26 -11.39 4.52 8.21
CA VAL A 26 -11.00 3.36 7.40
C VAL A 26 -11.94 2.17 7.64
N MET A 27 -12.30 1.90 8.90
CA MET A 27 -13.25 0.84 9.24
C MET A 27 -14.65 1.12 8.67
N ALA A 28 -15.12 2.36 8.75
CA ALA A 28 -16.43 2.73 8.23
C ALA A 28 -16.49 2.54 6.70
N VAL A 29 -15.48 3.02 5.96
CA VAL A 29 -15.42 2.92 4.50
C VAL A 29 -15.21 1.47 4.04
N SER A 30 -14.41 0.68 4.75
CA SER A 30 -14.17 -0.73 4.42
C SER A 30 -15.29 -1.68 4.87
N SER A 31 -16.18 -1.23 5.77
CA SER A 31 -17.22 -2.09 6.36
C SER A 31 -18.11 -2.84 5.36
N PRO A 32 -18.56 -2.27 4.21
CA PRO A 32 -19.39 -3.02 3.27
C PRO A 32 -18.62 -4.20 2.67
N VAL A 33 -17.35 -3.99 2.34
CA VAL A 33 -16.47 -5.03 1.77
C VAL A 33 -16.20 -6.12 2.81
N VAL A 34 -15.90 -5.75 4.05
CA VAL A 34 -15.64 -6.71 5.14
C VAL A 34 -16.89 -7.54 5.43
N LEU A 35 -18.06 -6.90 5.53
CA LEU A 35 -19.31 -7.59 5.83
C LEU A 35 -19.69 -8.57 4.72
N LEU A 36 -19.61 -8.15 3.45
CA LEU A 36 -19.89 -9.02 2.30
C LEU A 36 -18.95 -10.23 2.25
N ASN A 37 -17.65 -10.03 2.47
CA ASN A 37 -16.68 -11.14 2.46
C ASN A 37 -16.80 -12.05 3.69
N SER A 38 -17.22 -11.53 4.85
CA SER A 38 -17.35 -12.31 6.09
C SER A 38 -18.53 -13.30 6.09
N GLN A 39 -19.54 -13.05 5.27
CA GLN A 39 -20.73 -13.91 5.15
C GLN A 39 -20.47 -15.17 4.29
N CYS A 40 -19.27 -15.30 3.73
CA CYS A 40 -18.88 -16.39 2.83
C CYS A 40 -18.56 -17.72 3.54
N GLN A 41 -19.27 -18.08 4.62
CA GLN A 41 -19.15 -19.41 5.24
C GLN A 41 -19.63 -20.53 4.31
N ALA A 42 -20.46 -20.22 3.31
CA ALA A 42 -20.92 -21.18 2.31
C ALA A 42 -19.82 -21.63 1.32
N MET A 43 -18.68 -20.93 1.22
CA MET A 43 -17.57 -21.28 0.33
C MET A 43 -16.37 -21.94 1.04
N ALA A 44 -16.48 -22.29 2.32
CA ALA A 44 -15.36 -22.83 3.10
C ALA A 44 -14.73 -24.13 2.52
N ASN A 45 -15.42 -24.81 1.60
CA ASN A 45 -14.94 -26.01 0.91
C ASN A 45 -14.87 -25.86 -0.63
N VAL A 46 -14.95 -24.63 -1.17
CA VAL A 46 -14.76 -24.42 -2.61
C VAL A 46 -13.26 -24.42 -2.90
N PRO A 47 -12.75 -25.34 -3.75
CA PRO A 47 -11.35 -25.35 -4.11
C PRO A 47 -10.99 -24.09 -4.91
N LEU A 48 -9.77 -23.59 -4.70
CA LEU A 48 -9.24 -22.45 -5.44
C LEU A 48 -9.30 -22.73 -6.95
N GLY A 49 -9.96 -21.84 -7.67
CA GLY A 49 -10.06 -21.85 -9.11
C GLY A 49 -8.87 -21.17 -9.79
N ALA A 50 -8.88 -21.20 -11.13
CA ALA A 50 -7.85 -20.53 -11.93
C ALA A 50 -7.84 -19.00 -11.75
N ALA A 51 -8.99 -18.41 -11.45
CA ALA A 51 -9.12 -16.98 -11.19
C ALA A 51 -8.39 -16.57 -9.91
N ASP A 52 -8.50 -17.37 -8.83
CA ASP A 52 -7.81 -17.11 -7.57
C ASP A 52 -6.29 -17.08 -7.78
N TRP A 53 -5.75 -18.08 -8.47
CA TRP A 53 -4.32 -18.15 -8.78
C TRP A 53 -3.85 -17.01 -9.67
N ALA A 54 -4.67 -16.60 -10.64
CA ALA A 54 -4.38 -15.44 -11.46
C ALA A 54 -4.39 -14.15 -10.63
N GLY A 55 -5.38 -13.96 -9.76
CA GLY A 55 -5.48 -12.84 -8.83
C GLY A 55 -4.29 -12.77 -7.87
N PHE A 56 -3.87 -13.90 -7.29
CA PHE A 56 -2.64 -13.98 -6.50
C PHE A 56 -1.38 -13.62 -7.29
N GLY A 57 -1.28 -14.06 -8.54
CA GLY A 57 -0.16 -13.70 -9.42
C GLY A 57 -0.09 -12.20 -9.70
N VAL A 58 -1.24 -11.59 -10.01
CA VAL A 58 -1.38 -10.15 -10.23
C VAL A 58 -1.05 -9.37 -8.94
N PHE A 59 -1.59 -9.81 -7.80
CA PHE A 59 -1.31 -9.24 -6.49
C PHE A 59 0.19 -9.25 -6.17
N ALA A 60 0.85 -10.41 -6.33
CA ALA A 60 2.27 -10.57 -6.06
C ALA A 60 3.12 -9.66 -6.97
N LEU A 61 2.73 -9.54 -8.25
CA LEU A 61 3.40 -8.63 -9.18
C LEU A 61 3.28 -7.16 -8.73
N GLY A 62 2.08 -6.72 -8.35
CA GLY A 62 1.85 -5.37 -7.84
C GLY A 62 2.70 -5.08 -6.61
N LEU A 63 2.70 -6.01 -5.64
CA LEU A 63 3.49 -5.92 -4.42
C LEU A 63 5.01 -5.84 -4.69
N VAL A 64 5.51 -6.63 -5.64
CA VAL A 64 6.94 -6.59 -6.02
C VAL A 64 7.29 -5.25 -6.67
N ILE A 65 6.46 -4.73 -7.57
CA ILE A 65 6.69 -3.42 -8.21
C ILE A 65 6.74 -2.32 -7.15
N GLU A 66 5.77 -2.31 -6.24
CA GLU A 66 5.69 -1.34 -5.15
C GLU A 66 6.94 -1.42 -4.26
N ALA A 67 7.25 -2.61 -3.72
CA ALA A 67 8.40 -2.81 -2.83
C ALA A 67 9.74 -2.45 -3.49
N VAL A 68 9.95 -2.85 -4.75
CA VAL A 68 11.18 -2.52 -5.48
C VAL A 68 11.27 -1.01 -5.72
N SER A 69 10.17 -0.36 -6.07
CA SER A 69 10.16 1.08 -6.30
C SER A 69 10.45 1.88 -5.03
N ASP A 70 9.87 1.51 -3.89
CA ASP A 70 10.15 2.16 -2.61
C ASP A 70 11.58 1.91 -2.14
N GLN A 71 12.10 0.70 -2.33
CA GLN A 71 13.49 0.39 -2.03
C GLN A 71 14.46 1.22 -2.90
N GLN A 72 14.17 1.37 -4.20
CA GLN A 72 14.96 2.22 -5.11
C GLN A 72 14.97 3.69 -4.62
N LYS A 73 13.80 4.21 -4.23
CA LYS A 73 13.68 5.58 -3.72
C LYS A 73 14.40 5.76 -2.39
N PHE A 74 14.30 4.79 -1.49
CA PHE A 74 14.98 4.79 -0.19
C PHE A 74 16.50 4.80 -0.37
N ALA A 75 17.04 3.88 -1.18
CA ALA A 75 18.47 3.82 -1.48
C ALA A 75 18.96 5.11 -2.15
N PHE A 76 18.18 5.69 -3.08
CA PHE A 76 18.52 6.94 -3.73
C PHE A 76 18.60 8.10 -2.74
N ARG A 77 17.63 8.23 -1.83
CA ARG A 77 17.57 9.30 -0.81
C ARG A 77 18.64 9.16 0.27
N ASN A 78 19.05 7.95 0.61
CA ASN A 78 20.11 7.71 1.59
C ASN A 78 21.50 8.06 1.11
N ASN A 79 21.71 8.20 -0.21
CA ASN A 79 22.99 8.65 -0.74
C ASN A 79 23.13 10.18 -0.60
N PRO A 80 24.11 10.69 0.17
CA PRO A 80 24.31 12.14 0.35
C PRO A 80 24.55 12.89 -0.96
N ALA A 81 25.13 12.24 -1.98
CA ALA A 81 25.38 12.83 -3.30
C ALA A 81 24.09 13.11 -4.10
N ASN A 82 22.97 12.56 -3.66
CA ASN A 82 21.65 12.71 -4.28
C ASN A 82 20.74 13.69 -3.53
N LYS A 83 21.23 14.36 -2.47
CA LYS A 83 20.46 15.39 -1.76
C LYS A 83 20.00 16.48 -2.72
N GLY A 84 18.69 16.77 -2.71
CA GLY A 84 18.06 17.76 -3.58
C GLY A 84 17.84 17.33 -5.03
N LYS A 85 18.22 16.10 -5.42
CA LYS A 85 18.02 15.58 -6.78
C LYS A 85 16.74 14.75 -6.88
N TRP A 86 16.16 14.69 -8.08
CA TRP A 86 15.04 13.82 -8.38
C TRP A 86 15.51 12.38 -8.59
N CYS A 87 14.74 11.40 -8.08
CA CYS A 87 15.03 9.99 -8.31
C CYS A 87 14.67 9.61 -9.75
N ALA A 88 15.68 9.29 -10.56
CA ALA A 88 15.51 8.90 -11.96
C ALA A 88 16.13 7.51 -12.24
N VAL A 89 16.14 6.63 -11.25
CA VAL A 89 16.80 5.32 -11.31
C VAL A 89 15.76 4.19 -11.38
N GLY A 90 16.00 3.18 -12.21
CA GLY A 90 15.16 1.99 -12.29
C GLY A 90 13.73 2.33 -12.72
N LEU A 91 12.74 1.91 -11.94
CA LEU A 91 11.32 2.12 -12.25
C LEU A 91 10.95 3.62 -12.25
N TRP A 92 11.68 4.44 -11.48
CA TRP A 92 11.50 5.89 -11.42
C TRP A 92 11.97 6.63 -12.68
N SER A 93 12.74 5.97 -13.56
CA SER A 93 13.08 6.52 -14.88
C SER A 93 11.95 6.39 -15.89
N VAL A 94 11.05 5.41 -15.69
CA VAL A 94 9.95 5.10 -16.61
C VAL A 94 8.67 5.85 -16.21
N SER A 95 8.39 5.94 -14.91
CA SER A 95 7.23 6.63 -14.36
C SER A 95 7.61 7.55 -13.22
N ARG A 96 6.84 8.61 -13.01
CA ARG A 96 6.99 9.52 -11.86
C ARG A 96 6.53 8.87 -10.54
N HIS A 97 5.63 7.89 -10.61
CA HIS A 97 5.06 7.19 -9.45
C HIS A 97 4.91 5.69 -9.74
N PRO A 98 6.03 4.95 -9.89
CA PRO A 98 5.99 3.50 -10.10
C PRO A 98 5.39 2.75 -8.90
N ASN A 99 5.49 3.29 -7.68
CA ASN A 99 4.89 2.71 -6.48
C ASN A 99 3.36 2.67 -6.56
N TYR A 100 2.72 3.76 -6.98
CA TYR A 100 1.27 3.82 -7.16
C TYR A 100 0.77 2.88 -8.26
N PHE A 101 1.60 2.64 -9.28
CA PHE A 101 1.27 1.63 -10.27
C PHE A 101 1.26 0.22 -9.68
N GLY A 102 2.24 -0.11 -8.82
CA GLY A 102 2.24 -1.36 -8.05
C GLY A 102 0.99 -1.50 -7.17
N GLU A 103 0.63 -0.44 -6.45
CA GLU A 103 -0.56 -0.41 -5.59
C GLU A 103 -1.86 -0.63 -6.38
N ILE A 104 -2.00 0.01 -7.55
CA ILE A 104 -3.16 -0.22 -8.43
C ILE A 104 -3.22 -1.70 -8.86
N ILE A 105 -2.11 -2.26 -9.35
CA ILE A 105 -2.07 -3.68 -9.76
C ILE A 105 -2.43 -4.60 -8.59
N LEU A 106 -1.93 -4.30 -7.40
CA LEU A 106 -2.21 -5.06 -6.18
C LEU A 106 -3.73 -5.12 -5.91
N TRP A 107 -4.42 -3.98 -5.98
CA TRP A 107 -5.88 -3.92 -5.79
C TRP A 107 -6.66 -4.62 -6.92
N TRP A 108 -6.17 -4.59 -8.16
CA TRP A 108 -6.73 -5.39 -9.24
C TRP A 108 -6.57 -6.90 -8.97
N GLY A 109 -5.46 -7.33 -8.37
CA GLY A 109 -5.27 -8.70 -7.92
C GLY A 109 -6.32 -9.11 -6.89
N VAL A 110 -6.53 -8.27 -5.86
CA VAL A 110 -7.56 -8.48 -4.82
C VAL A 110 -8.97 -8.55 -5.40
N TYR A 111 -9.28 -7.77 -6.44
CA TYR A 111 -10.58 -7.80 -7.10
C TYR A 111 -10.83 -9.08 -7.91
N VAL A 112 -9.76 -9.71 -8.42
CA VAL A 112 -9.85 -10.91 -9.27
C VAL A 112 -9.96 -12.20 -8.46
N THR A 113 -9.34 -12.24 -7.28
CA THR A 113 -9.59 -13.24 -6.22
C THR A 113 -10.97 -13.07 -5.61
#